data_AF-A0A3C1J8R7-F1
#
_entry.id   AF-A0A3C1J8R7-F1
#
_cell.length_a   1.000
_cell.length_b   1.000
_cell.length_c   1.000
_cell.angle_alpha   90.00
_cell.angle_beta   90.00
_cell.angle_gamma   90.00
#
_symmetry.space_group_name_H-M   'P 1'
#
loop_
_entity.id
_entity.type
_entity.pdbx_description
1 polymer ?
#
loop_
_entity_poly.entity_id
_entity_poly.type
_entity_poly.pdbx_seq_one_letter_code
_entity_poly.pdbx_strand_id
1 'polypeptide(L)'
;MSLYAVALRAIQAPTLAAAPVLTAAGKPADETATFLRANPGFLGRRLPLADARALAEAAAAAGFPVIIAAEAGLPVFPPAVFPEKIEIADDGFYASAAGSRLFIPYASVTVIAAAVYEGPVEPATLSALKAGLFSRLYALAGRPLPPSPDPESETRLLADIIGGPGPLRLRLRPEDLDFSPLGKELSPSSEA
;
A
#
# COMPACT_ATOMS: atom_id res chain seq x y z
N MET A 1 25.83 15.16 -3.90
CA MET A 1 24.74 16.10 -3.58
C MET A 1 23.82 15.44 -2.56
N SER A 2 23.49 16.12 -1.47
CA SER A 2 22.58 15.60 -0.45
C SER A 2 21.14 15.71 -0.92
N LEU A 3 20.36 14.65 -0.75
CA LEU A 3 18.94 14.60 -1.11
C LEU A 3 18.07 14.59 0.15
N TYR A 4 16.85 15.08 0.02
CA TYR A 4 15.92 15.29 1.13
C TYR A 4 14.55 14.68 0.83
N ALA A 5 13.85 14.30 1.89
CA ALA A 5 12.46 13.89 1.87
C ALA A 5 11.59 14.90 2.61
N VAL A 6 10.35 15.03 2.17
CA VAL A 6 9.30 15.79 2.84
C VAL A 6 8.25 14.79 3.31
N ALA A 7 8.10 14.66 4.64
CA ALA A 7 7.17 13.72 5.26
C ALA A 7 6.13 14.46 6.11
N LEU A 8 4.91 13.96 6.14
CA LEU A 8 3.85 14.44 7.02
C LEU A 8 4.24 14.18 8.47
N ARG A 9 4.03 15.19 9.31
CA ARG A 9 4.23 15.08 10.77
C ARG A 9 3.07 14.35 11.44
N ALA A 10 1.86 14.41 10.84
CA ALA A 10 0.67 13.76 11.37
C ALA A 10 0.62 12.29 10.94
N ILE A 11 0.67 11.39 11.93
CA ILE A 11 0.75 9.93 11.74
C ILE A 11 -0.58 9.34 11.24
N GLN A 12 -1.69 10.09 11.39
CA GLN A 12 -3.05 9.62 11.12
C GLN A 12 -3.69 10.22 9.85
N ALA A 13 -2.93 10.96 9.03
CA ALA A 13 -3.48 11.52 7.81
C ALA A 13 -3.78 10.41 6.80
N PRO A 14 -4.98 10.35 6.19
CA PRO A 14 -5.27 9.41 5.12
C PRO A 14 -4.24 9.51 3.98
N THR A 15 -3.87 8.37 3.38
CA THR A 15 -2.78 8.28 2.39
C THR A 15 -2.90 9.29 1.25
N LEU A 16 -4.13 9.57 0.79
CA LEU A 16 -4.40 10.48 -0.32
C LEU A 16 -4.78 11.91 0.12
N ALA A 17 -4.82 12.20 1.43
CA ALA A 17 -5.29 13.48 1.94
C ALA A 17 -4.49 14.67 1.38
N ALA A 18 -3.17 14.48 1.19
CA ALA A 18 -2.28 15.50 0.66
C ALA A 18 -2.13 15.47 -0.87
N ALA A 19 -2.91 14.65 -1.60
CA ALA A 19 -2.88 14.62 -3.06
C ALA A 19 -3.09 15.99 -3.72
N PRO A 20 -3.99 16.88 -3.23
CA PRO A 20 -4.15 18.23 -3.79
C PRO A 20 -2.89 19.08 -3.75
N VAL A 21 -2.00 18.87 -2.77
CA VAL A 21 -0.73 19.61 -2.65
C VAL A 21 0.21 19.24 -3.80
N LEU A 22 0.25 17.96 -4.15
CA LEU A 22 1.12 17.43 -5.20
C LEU A 22 0.60 17.76 -6.60
N THR A 23 -0.72 17.72 -6.80
CA THR A 23 -1.33 18.12 -8.07
C THR A 23 -1.19 19.63 -8.32
N ALA A 24 -1.33 20.46 -7.27
CA ALA A 24 -1.07 21.90 -7.35
C ALA A 24 0.41 22.21 -7.65
N ALA A 25 1.33 21.34 -7.24
CA ALA A 25 2.75 21.41 -7.58
C ALA A 25 3.07 20.91 -9.02
N GLY A 26 2.05 20.61 -9.82
CA GLY A 26 2.20 20.25 -11.23
C GLY A 26 2.37 18.76 -11.53
N LYS A 27 2.20 17.87 -10.53
CA LYS A 27 2.21 16.42 -10.79
C LYS A 27 0.87 15.94 -11.34
N PRO A 28 0.85 15.02 -12.32
CA PRO A 28 -0.37 14.37 -12.76
C PRO A 28 -1.10 13.69 -11.59
N ALA A 29 -2.44 13.68 -11.63
CA ALA A 29 -3.26 13.11 -10.55
C ALA A 29 -2.97 11.60 -10.35
N ASP A 30 -2.84 10.85 -11.45
CA ASP A 30 -2.58 9.41 -11.41
C ASP A 30 -1.19 9.09 -10.85
N GLU A 31 -0.18 9.86 -11.23
CA GLU A 31 1.18 9.74 -10.69
C GLU A 31 1.24 10.11 -9.22
N THR A 32 0.48 11.13 -8.81
CA THR A 32 0.37 11.56 -7.42
C THR A 32 -0.23 10.46 -6.55
N ALA A 33 -1.36 9.89 -6.97
CA ALA A 33 -2.02 8.82 -6.23
C ALA A 33 -1.13 7.57 -6.17
N THR A 34 -0.45 7.23 -7.26
CA THR A 34 0.50 6.10 -7.30
C THR A 34 1.67 6.34 -6.35
N PHE A 35 2.27 7.53 -6.37
CA PHE A 35 3.39 7.88 -5.50
C PHE A 35 3.02 7.83 -4.02
N LEU A 36 1.89 8.44 -3.63
CA LEU A 36 1.43 8.50 -2.25
C LEU A 36 1.09 7.11 -1.70
N ARG A 37 0.49 6.24 -2.51
CA ARG A 37 0.26 4.83 -2.15
C ARG A 37 1.58 4.07 -1.96
N ALA A 38 2.57 4.32 -2.81
CA ALA A 38 3.89 3.68 -2.72
C ALA A 38 4.74 4.22 -1.57
N ASN A 39 4.53 5.47 -1.14
CA ASN A 39 5.29 6.12 -0.06
C ASN A 39 4.34 6.78 0.96
N PRO A 40 3.59 5.98 1.75
CA PRO A 40 2.66 6.52 2.73
C PRO A 40 3.35 7.49 3.70
N GLY A 41 2.72 8.64 3.94
CA GLY A 41 3.26 9.69 4.80
C GLY A 41 4.34 10.57 4.16
N PHE A 42 4.86 10.24 2.96
CA PHE A 42 5.80 11.10 2.24
C PHE A 42 5.09 11.90 1.15
N LEU A 43 5.38 13.19 1.08
CA LEU A 43 4.95 14.07 -0.01
C LEU A 43 6.00 14.13 -1.12
N GLY A 44 7.28 13.94 -0.77
CA GLY A 44 8.37 13.95 -1.72
C GLY A 44 9.58 13.21 -1.17
N ARG A 45 10.34 12.58 -2.05
CA ARG A 45 11.56 11.85 -1.71
C ARG A 45 12.66 12.18 -2.72
N ARG A 46 13.91 12.06 -2.28
CA ARG A 46 15.10 12.26 -3.12
C ARG A 46 15.13 13.62 -3.82
N LEU A 47 14.65 14.66 -3.15
CA LEU A 47 14.58 16.02 -3.70
C LEU A 47 15.84 16.84 -3.35
N PRO A 48 16.27 17.76 -4.23
CA PRO A 48 17.12 18.87 -3.83
C PRO A 48 16.50 19.68 -2.69
N LEU A 49 17.33 20.32 -1.85
CA LEU A 49 16.84 21.07 -0.69
C LEU A 49 15.87 22.20 -1.06
N ALA A 50 16.10 22.87 -2.19
CA ALA A 50 15.24 23.95 -2.67
C ALA A 50 13.82 23.45 -2.96
N ASP A 51 13.70 22.34 -3.70
CA ASP A 51 12.43 21.72 -4.06
C ASP A 51 11.73 21.15 -2.82
N ALA A 52 12.49 20.56 -1.89
CA ALA A 52 11.95 20.07 -0.62
C ALA A 52 11.35 21.20 0.23
N ARG A 53 11.98 22.38 0.25
CA ARG A 53 11.45 23.57 0.93
C ARG A 53 10.19 24.11 0.27
N ALA A 54 10.21 24.25 -1.06
CA ALA A 54 9.04 24.72 -1.81
C ALA A 54 7.83 23.80 -1.59
N LEU A 55 8.04 22.48 -1.63
CA LEU A 55 6.98 21.51 -1.34
C LEU A 55 6.51 21.58 0.12
N ALA A 56 7.41 21.80 1.06
CA ALA A 56 7.05 21.94 2.47
C ALA A 56 6.23 23.20 2.76
N GLU A 57 6.56 24.32 2.12
CA GLU A 57 5.79 25.56 2.20
C GLU A 57 4.39 25.40 1.59
N ALA A 58 4.29 24.75 0.42
CA ALA A 58 3.01 24.44 -0.20
C ALA A 58 2.15 23.52 0.68
N ALA A 59 2.75 22.50 1.29
CA ALA A 59 2.06 21.60 2.21
C ALA A 59 1.58 22.35 3.47
N ALA A 60 2.41 23.21 4.05
CA ALA A 60 2.05 24.02 5.21
C ALA A 60 0.91 25.00 4.90
N ALA A 61 0.95 25.65 3.73
CA ALA A 61 -0.13 26.53 3.27
C ALA A 61 -1.47 25.78 3.09
N ALA A 62 -1.41 24.51 2.71
CA ALA A 62 -2.57 23.63 2.61
C ALA A 62 -2.97 22.95 3.94
N GLY A 63 -2.34 23.31 5.06
CA GLY A 63 -2.67 22.78 6.39
C GLY A 63 -2.08 21.41 6.71
N PHE A 64 -1.12 20.92 5.91
CA PHE A 64 -0.41 19.67 6.14
C PHE A 64 0.94 19.93 6.83
N PRO A 65 1.07 19.73 8.16
CA PRO A 65 2.35 19.90 8.83
C PRO A 65 3.33 18.85 8.35
N VAL A 66 4.52 19.27 7.93
CA VAL A 66 5.56 18.40 7.38
C VAL A 66 6.90 18.57 8.09
N ILE A 67 7.77 17.59 7.92
CA ILE A 67 9.17 17.61 8.30
C ILE A 67 10.02 17.39 7.04
N ILE A 68 11.16 18.08 6.99
CA ILE A 68 12.19 17.84 5.97
C ILE A 68 13.30 17.02 6.62
N ALA A 69 13.59 15.84 6.06
CA ALA A 69 14.63 14.95 6.56
C ALA A 69 15.67 14.69 5.47
N ALA A 70 16.93 14.48 5.86
CA ALA A 70 17.95 14.01 4.92
C ALA A 70 17.62 12.57 4.50
N GLU A 71 17.57 12.30 3.19
CA GLU A 71 17.19 11.00 2.65
C GLU A 71 18.13 9.89 3.15
N ALA A 72 19.42 10.20 3.30
CA ALA A 72 20.44 9.26 3.80
C ALA A 72 20.26 8.86 5.27
N GLY A 73 19.53 9.66 6.05
CA GLY A 73 19.24 9.38 7.45
C GLY A 73 17.89 8.67 7.66
N LEU A 74 17.12 8.44 6.58
CA LEU A 74 15.86 7.74 6.69
C LEU A 74 16.12 6.22 6.81
N PRO A 75 15.45 5.53 7.76
CA PRO A 75 15.53 4.09 7.83
C PRO A 75 15.00 3.50 6.51
N VAL A 76 15.81 2.65 5.87
CA VAL A 76 15.37 1.89 4.71
C VAL A 76 14.40 0.83 5.22
N PHE A 77 13.13 0.98 4.86
CA PHE A 77 12.16 -0.07 5.13
C PHE A 77 12.59 -1.34 4.40
N PRO A 78 12.64 -2.50 5.08
CA PRO A 78 12.92 -3.76 4.43
C PRO A 78 11.92 -4.01 3.29
N PRO A 79 12.35 -4.69 2.21
CA PRO A 79 11.43 -5.11 1.17
C PRO A 79 10.30 -5.96 1.78
N ALA A 80 9.07 -5.73 1.30
CA ALA A 80 7.91 -6.45 1.77
C ALA A 80 7.97 -7.92 1.29
N VAL A 81 7.78 -8.84 2.22
CA VAL A 81 7.54 -10.25 1.96
C VAL A 81 6.05 -10.50 2.18
N PHE A 82 5.41 -11.16 1.23
CA PHE A 82 3.98 -11.48 1.26
C PHE A 82 3.82 -12.94 1.71
N PRO A 83 3.47 -13.19 2.98
CA PRO A 83 3.23 -14.54 3.44
C PRO A 83 1.93 -15.10 2.86
N GLU A 84 1.93 -16.39 2.60
CA GLU A 84 0.76 -17.18 2.18
C GLU A 84 -0.01 -17.69 3.40
N LYS A 85 0.68 -17.87 4.54
CA LYS A 85 0.11 -18.41 5.77
C LYS A 85 0.80 -17.85 7.01
N ILE A 86 0.00 -17.58 8.04
CA ILE A 86 0.47 -17.25 9.40
C ILE A 86 -0.05 -18.29 10.39
N GLU A 87 0.83 -18.82 11.23
CA GLU A 87 0.46 -19.76 12.30
C GLU A 87 0.94 -19.20 13.65
N ILE A 88 -0.01 -18.96 14.56
CA ILE A 88 0.27 -18.40 15.88
C ILE A 88 0.89 -19.48 16.78
N ALA A 89 1.91 -19.10 17.54
CA ALA A 89 2.54 -19.89 18.60
C ALA A 89 2.56 -19.08 19.90
N ASP A 90 3.05 -19.69 20.98
CA ASP A 90 2.99 -19.09 22.33
C ASP A 90 3.85 -17.82 22.46
N ASP A 91 5.05 -17.81 21.89
CA ASP A 91 6.05 -16.74 22.02
C ASP A 91 6.30 -15.97 20.70
N GLY A 92 5.52 -16.29 19.67
CA GLY A 92 5.65 -15.67 18.35
C GLY A 92 4.68 -16.25 17.34
N PHE A 93 5.08 -16.20 16.08
CA PHE A 93 4.30 -16.79 14.98
C PHE A 93 5.20 -17.27 13.85
N TYR A 94 4.73 -18.24 13.10
CA TYR A 94 5.36 -18.69 11.87
C TYR A 94 4.73 -17.99 10.67
N ALA A 95 5.56 -17.46 9.78
CA ALA A 95 5.15 -16.93 8.49
C ALA A 95 5.71 -17.82 7.37
N SER A 96 4.83 -18.33 6.52
CA SER A 96 5.21 -19.10 5.34
C SER A 96 5.18 -18.20 4.11
N ALA A 97 6.30 -18.05 3.42
CA ALA A 97 6.42 -17.25 2.21
C ALA A 97 7.42 -17.90 1.25
N ALA A 98 7.04 -18.03 -0.03
CA ALA A 98 7.91 -18.54 -1.10
C ALA A 98 8.60 -19.89 -0.76
N GLY A 99 7.85 -20.82 -0.15
CA GLY A 99 8.36 -22.13 0.25
C GLY A 99 9.26 -22.14 1.50
N SER A 100 9.48 -20.99 2.15
CA SER A 100 10.21 -20.87 3.42
C SER A 100 9.24 -20.63 4.58
N ARG A 101 9.54 -21.20 5.75
CA ARG A 101 8.78 -20.99 6.99
C ARG A 101 9.70 -20.31 8.02
N LEU A 102 9.34 -19.10 8.41
CA LEU A 102 10.14 -18.24 9.28
C LEU A 102 9.43 -18.05 10.61
N PHE A 103 10.13 -18.29 11.72
CA PHE A 103 9.62 -17.98 13.05
C PHE A 103 9.96 -16.54 13.45
N ILE A 104 8.97 -15.80 13.92
CA ILE A 104 9.11 -14.41 14.35
C ILE A 104 8.66 -14.31 15.82
N PRO A 105 9.61 -14.13 16.75
CA PRO A 105 9.28 -13.91 18.15
C PRO A 105 8.54 -12.58 18.33
N TYR A 106 7.51 -12.53 19.20
CA TYR A 106 6.79 -11.28 19.47
C TYR A 106 7.71 -10.18 20.00
N ALA A 107 8.70 -10.55 20.82
CA ALA A 107 9.68 -9.62 21.36
C ALA A 107 10.57 -8.96 20.28
N SER A 108 10.61 -9.52 19.06
CA SER A 108 11.35 -8.95 17.93
C SER A 108 10.53 -7.98 17.08
N VAL A 109 9.21 -7.91 17.30
CA VAL A 109 8.33 -7.04 16.52
C VAL A 109 8.51 -5.60 16.97
N THR A 110 8.88 -4.75 16.02
CA THR A 110 9.16 -3.33 16.24
C THR A 110 8.05 -2.43 15.70
N VAL A 111 7.34 -2.87 14.66
CA VAL A 111 6.27 -2.12 14.02
C VAL A 111 5.12 -3.05 13.67
N ILE A 112 3.90 -2.60 13.98
CA ILE A 112 2.66 -3.11 13.42
C ILE A 112 1.92 -1.90 12.86
N ALA A 113 1.68 -1.89 11.55
CA ALA A 113 0.93 -0.85 10.88
C ALA A 113 -0.20 -1.49 10.08
N ALA A 114 -1.41 -0.95 10.19
CA ALA A 114 -2.54 -1.37 9.38
C ALA A 114 -3.07 -0.17 8.59
N ALA A 115 -3.47 -0.42 7.35
CA ALA A 115 -4.02 0.58 6.45
C ALA A 115 -5.22 0.00 5.71
N VAL A 116 -6.19 0.87 5.48
CA VAL A 116 -7.32 0.61 4.59
C VAL A 116 -7.10 1.44 3.32
N TYR A 117 -7.28 0.83 2.15
CA TYR A 117 -7.15 1.55 0.89
C TYR A 117 -8.18 1.07 -0.12
N GLU A 118 -8.61 1.98 -1.00
CA GLU A 118 -9.38 1.58 -2.17
C GLU A 118 -8.46 1.13 -3.28
N GLY A 119 -8.65 -0.12 -3.71
CA GLY A 119 -7.93 -0.75 -4.81
C GLY A 119 -8.89 -1.21 -5.92
N PRO A 120 -8.40 -1.44 -7.13
CA PRO A 120 -9.22 -2.01 -8.20
C PRO A 120 -9.64 -3.44 -7.82
N VAL A 121 -10.90 -3.80 -8.12
CA VAL A 121 -11.38 -5.17 -8.04
C VAL A 121 -10.60 -6.01 -9.05
N GLU A 122 -9.89 -7.04 -8.58
CA GLU A 122 -9.24 -7.98 -9.49
C GLU A 122 -10.32 -8.74 -10.26
N PRO A 123 -10.35 -8.65 -11.61
CA PRO A 123 -11.39 -9.31 -12.36
C PRO A 123 -11.26 -10.82 -12.17
N ALA A 124 -12.35 -11.48 -11.77
CA ALA A 124 -12.44 -12.93 -11.80
C ALA A 124 -11.90 -13.44 -13.15
N THR A 125 -11.11 -14.52 -13.14
CA THR A 125 -10.32 -15.00 -14.30
C THR A 125 -11.12 -15.12 -15.61
N LEU A 126 -12.43 -15.37 -15.53
CA LEU A 126 -13.35 -15.40 -16.67
C LEU A 126 -13.78 -14.01 -17.18
N SER A 127 -13.89 -13.01 -16.30
CA SER A 127 -14.27 -11.64 -16.66
C SER A 127 -13.17 -10.91 -17.44
N ALA A 128 -11.89 -11.17 -17.13
CA ALA A 128 -10.75 -10.65 -17.88
C ALA A 128 -10.75 -11.14 -19.35
N LEU A 129 -11.20 -12.37 -19.60
CA LEU A 129 -11.29 -12.96 -20.93
C LEU A 129 -12.48 -12.43 -21.74
N LYS A 130 -13.58 -12.03 -21.08
CA LYS A 130 -14.78 -11.50 -21.74
C LYS A 130 -14.48 -10.22 -22.50
N ALA A 131 -13.71 -9.28 -21.93
CA ALA A 131 -13.40 -8.01 -22.58
C ALA A 131 -12.70 -8.21 -23.94
N GLY A 132 -11.71 -9.11 -24.00
CA GLY A 132 -10.99 -9.45 -25.23
C GLY A 132 -11.81 -10.25 -26.25
N LEU A 133 -12.78 -11.05 -25.78
CA LEU A 133 -13.68 -11.81 -26.65
C LEU A 133 -14.76 -10.91 -27.28
N PHE A 134 -15.36 -10.02 -26.48
CA PHE A 134 -16.37 -9.08 -26.94
C PHE A 134 -15.76 -8.05 -27.90
N SER A 135 -14.55 -7.56 -27.65
CA SER A 135 -13.89 -6.63 -28.58
C SER A 135 -13.69 -7.26 -29.98
N ARG A 136 -13.31 -8.53 -30.06
CA ARG A 136 -13.20 -9.28 -31.31
C ARG A 136 -14.54 -9.49 -32.01
N LEU A 137 -15.59 -9.82 -31.25
CA LEU A 137 -16.95 -9.99 -31.79
C LEU A 137 -17.52 -8.68 -32.34
N TYR A 138 -17.33 -7.55 -31.65
CA TYR A 138 -17.78 -6.24 -32.12
C TYR A 138 -17.03 -5.78 -33.37
N ALA A 139 -15.71 -6.03 -33.43
CA ALA A 139 -14.90 -5.78 -34.62
C ALA A 139 -15.38 -6.61 -35.83
N LEU A 140 -15.68 -7.90 -35.62
CA LEU A 140 -16.25 -8.79 -36.65
C LEU A 140 -17.65 -8.35 -37.11
N ALA A 141 -18.45 -7.79 -36.20
CA ALA A 141 -19.80 -7.31 -36.48
C ALA A 141 -19.84 -5.89 -37.08
N GLY A 142 -18.68 -5.22 -37.26
CA GLY A 142 -18.60 -3.85 -37.76
C GLY A 142 -19.26 -2.82 -36.85
N ARG A 143 -19.40 -3.12 -35.56
CA ARG A 143 -20.05 -2.25 -34.58
C ARG A 143 -19.03 -1.55 -33.69
N PRO A 144 -19.27 -0.29 -33.28
CA PRO A 144 -18.41 0.39 -32.32
C PRO A 144 -18.43 -0.35 -30.99
N LEU A 145 -17.25 -0.45 -30.34
CA LEU A 145 -17.18 -1.02 -28.99
C LEU A 145 -18.03 -0.16 -28.03
N PRO A 146 -18.82 -0.79 -27.15
CA PRO A 146 -19.46 -0.05 -26.07
C PRO A 146 -18.40 0.57 -25.15
N PRO A 147 -18.70 1.70 -24.48
CA PRO A 147 -17.80 2.28 -23.49
C PRO A 147 -17.52 1.23 -22.39
N SER A 148 -16.25 1.07 -22.03
CA SER A 148 -15.89 0.25 -20.88
C SER A 148 -16.46 0.88 -19.61
N PRO A 149 -17.09 0.10 -18.73
CA PRO A 149 -17.45 0.59 -17.41
C PRO A 149 -16.18 1.02 -16.66
N ASP A 150 -16.32 2.03 -15.80
CA ASP A 150 -15.25 2.44 -14.91
C ASP A 150 -14.81 1.22 -14.06
N PRO A 151 -13.50 1.07 -13.79
CA PRO A 151 -13.02 -0.04 -12.98
C PRO A 151 -13.66 0.04 -11.59
N GLU A 152 -14.37 -1.02 -11.20
CA GLU A 152 -14.93 -1.16 -9.85
C GLU A 152 -13.79 -1.11 -8.82
N SER A 153 -13.99 -0.36 -7.74
CA SER A 153 -13.07 -0.31 -6.59
C SER A 153 -13.62 -1.11 -5.42
N GLU A 154 -12.74 -1.77 -4.68
CA GLU A 154 -13.05 -2.40 -3.41
C GLU A 154 -12.15 -1.85 -2.29
N THR A 155 -12.69 -1.86 -1.08
CA THR A 155 -11.95 -1.52 0.14
C THR A 155 -11.07 -2.71 0.53
N ARG A 156 -9.75 -2.55 0.44
CA ARG A 156 -8.76 -3.57 0.81
C ARG A 156 -8.09 -3.22 2.13
N LEU A 157 -7.69 -4.26 2.86
CA LEU A 157 -6.95 -4.15 4.12
C LEU A 157 -5.51 -4.57 3.90
N LEU A 158 -4.58 -3.83 4.48
CA LEU A 158 -3.17 -4.17 4.45
C LEU A 158 -2.57 -3.98 5.82
N ALA A 159 -1.79 -4.94 6.28
CA ALA A 159 -1.00 -4.79 7.49
C ALA A 159 0.48 -5.08 7.23
N ASP A 160 1.35 -4.21 7.70
CA ASP A 160 2.79 -4.41 7.72
C ASP A 160 3.25 -4.74 9.14
N ILE A 161 3.94 -5.87 9.31
CA ILE A 161 4.63 -6.26 10.54
C ILE A 161 6.13 -6.22 10.27
N ILE A 162 6.89 -5.49 11.09
CA ILE A 162 8.36 -5.46 10.99
C ILE A 162 8.95 -6.09 12.23
N GLY A 163 9.71 -7.18 12.05
CA GLY A 163 10.36 -7.91 13.13
C GLY A 163 11.27 -9.02 12.61
N GLY A 164 11.66 -9.96 13.47
CA GLY A 164 12.47 -11.12 13.11
C GLY A 164 13.99 -10.88 13.07
N PRO A 165 14.78 -11.91 12.70
CA PRO A 165 16.24 -11.84 12.63
C PRO A 165 16.70 -11.02 11.41
N GLY A 166 17.16 -9.80 11.68
CA GLY A 166 17.27 -8.75 10.66
C GLY A 166 15.89 -8.16 10.38
N PRO A 167 15.74 -6.83 10.17
CA PRO A 167 14.42 -6.24 10.04
C PRO A 167 13.74 -6.85 8.79
N LEU A 168 12.79 -7.74 9.01
CA LEU A 168 11.97 -8.37 7.98
C LEU A 168 10.61 -7.67 8.00
N ARG A 169 10.13 -7.24 6.84
CA ARG A 169 8.80 -6.65 6.69
C ARG A 169 7.86 -7.69 6.09
N LEU A 170 6.93 -8.19 6.90
CA LEU A 170 5.81 -8.99 6.42
C LEU A 170 4.65 -8.08 6.06
N ARG A 171 4.14 -8.23 4.85
CA ARG A 171 2.97 -7.50 4.36
C ARG A 171 1.81 -8.45 4.20
N LEU A 172 0.89 -8.37 5.15
CA LEU A 172 -0.33 -9.15 5.24
C LEU A 172 -1.41 -8.51 4.37
N ARG A 173 -2.00 -9.33 3.49
CA ARG A 173 -3.24 -9.04 2.76
C ARG A 173 -4.27 -10.04 3.26
N PRO A 174 -5.18 -9.66 4.18
CA PRO A 174 -6.10 -10.60 4.81
C PRO A 174 -6.89 -11.45 3.80
N GLU A 175 -7.25 -10.88 2.66
CA GLU A 175 -7.91 -11.56 1.55
C GLU A 175 -7.11 -12.74 0.95
N ASP A 176 -5.78 -12.70 1.04
CA ASP A 176 -4.88 -13.72 0.47
C ASP A 176 -4.37 -14.71 1.53
N LEU A 177 -4.69 -14.49 2.81
CA LEU A 177 -4.13 -15.25 3.92
C LEU A 177 -5.06 -16.38 4.36
N ASP A 178 -4.49 -17.57 4.48
CA ASP A 178 -5.20 -18.71 5.07
C ASP A 178 -5.18 -18.63 6.61
N PHE A 179 -6.33 -18.27 7.18
CA PHE A 179 -6.58 -18.23 8.62
C PHE A 179 -7.27 -19.48 9.18
N SER A 180 -7.46 -20.53 8.36
CA SER A 180 -8.05 -21.81 8.82
C SER A 180 -7.42 -22.42 10.09
N PRO A 181 -6.13 -22.20 10.43
CA PRO A 181 -5.54 -22.72 11.67
C PRO A 181 -5.96 -21.98 12.94
N LEU A 182 -6.59 -20.80 12.86
CA LEU A 182 -7.02 -20.04 14.04
C LEU A 182 -8.18 -20.69 14.81
N GLY A 183 -8.72 -21.81 14.32
CA GLY A 183 -9.84 -22.52 14.93
C GLY A 183 -11.18 -21.81 14.71
N LYS A 184 -12.27 -22.51 15.02
CA LYS A 184 -13.65 -21.98 14.86
C LYS A 184 -13.94 -20.73 15.70
N GLU A 185 -13.14 -20.43 16.72
CA GLU A 185 -13.40 -19.37 17.69
C GLU A 185 -12.95 -17.97 17.25
N LEU A 186 -12.16 -17.87 16.17
CA LEU A 186 -11.66 -16.58 15.64
C LEU A 186 -11.95 -16.44 14.13
N SER A 187 -13.16 -16.84 13.72
CA SER A 187 -13.70 -16.34 12.45
C SER A 187 -13.92 -14.83 12.60
N PRO A 188 -13.66 -13.99 11.56
CA PRO A 188 -14.03 -12.59 11.64
C PRO A 188 -15.53 -12.53 11.98
N SER A 189 -15.85 -11.82 13.06
CA SER A 189 -17.23 -11.66 13.50
C SER A 189 -18.03 -11.06 12.35
N SER A 190 -18.84 -11.88 11.69
CA SER A 190 -19.81 -11.45 10.70
C SER A 190 -21.04 -10.85 11.40
N GLU A 191 -20.83 -9.90 12.31
CA GLU A 191 -21.90 -9.19 13.01
C GLU A 191 -21.50 -7.71 13.23
N ALA A 192 -22.00 -6.86 12.34
CA ALA A 192 -22.65 -5.56 12.55
C ALA A 192 -22.46 -4.62 11.34
#